data_AF-A0A821CUE6-F1
#
_entry.id   AF-A0A821CUE6-F1
#
_cell.length_a   1.000
_cell.length_b   1.000
_cell.length_c   1.000
_cell.angle_alpha   90.00
_cell.angle_beta   90.00
_cell.angle_gamma   90.00
#
_symmetry.space_group_name_H-M   'P 1'
#
loop_
_entity.id
_entity.type
_entity.pdbx_description
1 polymer ?
#
loop_
_entity_poly.entity_id
_entity_poly.type
_entity_poly.pdbx_seq_one_letter_code
_entity_poly.pdbx_strand_id
1 'polypeptide(L)'
;MESSLLIHWLNQLTEPDTEKVKQATKQLQSLSLTNDFLLQLFHIFRSEQNEQIRILASVLLRRKLSKSSSTISKDVHETLKHLLLEQIQIETSQRIRKSLFELIGTIAKQDLQHEIIEKKKKSKKQHKIETTGWKEYLHLCGTLVQSTDLKKLELGMYLFATLSTYCGRFVLEHWPHTFNLISTMLKTRPSTIVCEQALIILTNLVKVFHQKQYVQTIVDLVPIANEAIQYLFVNLT
;
A
#
# COMPACT_ATOMS: atom_id res chain seq x y z
N MET A 1 27.61 -5.52 1.48
CA MET A 1 27.20 -6.89 1.08
C MET A 1 26.78 -6.84 -0.37
N GLU A 2 27.28 -7.74 -1.21
CA GLU A 2 26.98 -7.70 -2.65
C GLU A 2 25.56 -8.20 -2.93
N SER A 3 24.79 -7.44 -3.70
CA SER A 3 23.41 -7.81 -4.10
C SER A 3 23.35 -9.18 -4.79
N SER A 4 24.45 -9.61 -5.42
CA SER A 4 24.64 -10.94 -6.01
C SER A 4 24.39 -12.08 -5.02
N LEU A 5 24.85 -11.95 -3.78
CA LEU A 5 24.69 -12.97 -2.75
C LEU A 5 23.22 -13.10 -2.31
N LEU A 6 22.51 -11.98 -2.18
CA LEU A 6 21.08 -12.01 -1.88
C LEU A 6 20.27 -12.63 -3.02
N ILE A 7 20.58 -12.27 -4.27
CA ILE A 7 19.95 -12.87 -5.46
C ILE A 7 20.19 -14.37 -5.49
N HIS A 8 21.40 -14.83 -5.18
CA HIS A 8 21.70 -16.26 -5.08
C HIS A 8 20.76 -16.99 -4.11
N TRP A 9 20.60 -16.47 -2.89
CA TRP A 9 19.70 -17.10 -1.90
C TRP A 9 18.22 -16.99 -2.30
N LEU A 10 17.80 -15.90 -2.93
CA LEU A 10 16.43 -15.75 -3.45
C LEU A 10 16.12 -16.78 -4.53
N ASN A 11 17.06 -17.06 -5.43
CA ASN A 11 16.90 -18.10 -6.45
C ASN A 11 16.72 -19.49 -5.83
N GLN A 12 17.52 -19.83 -4.80
CA GLN A 12 17.39 -21.12 -4.13
C GLN A 12 16.05 -21.33 -3.43
N LEU A 13 15.34 -20.26 -3.03
CA LEU A 13 13.97 -20.38 -2.50
C LEU A 13 12.95 -20.85 -3.55
N THR A 14 13.28 -20.80 -4.83
CA THR A 14 12.41 -21.24 -5.93
C THR A 14 12.70 -22.67 -6.40
N GLU A 15 13.77 -23.28 -5.91
CA GLU A 15 14.16 -24.63 -6.28
C GLU A 15 13.28 -25.68 -5.57
N PRO A 16 13.02 -26.84 -6.19
CA PRO A 16 12.26 -27.92 -5.56
C PRO A 16 13.05 -28.66 -4.46
N ASP A 17 14.38 -28.46 -4.41
CA ASP A 17 15.26 -29.09 -3.42
C ASP A 17 15.04 -28.49 -2.02
N THR A 18 14.43 -29.28 -1.14
CA THR A 18 14.08 -28.86 0.22
C THR A 18 15.31 -28.51 1.06
N GLU A 19 16.46 -29.14 0.84
CA GLU A 19 17.67 -28.84 1.62
C GLU A 19 18.29 -27.51 1.20
N LYS A 20 18.30 -27.20 -0.10
CA LYS A 20 18.69 -25.87 -0.59
C LYS A 20 17.75 -24.78 -0.10
N VAL A 21 16.42 -25.02 -0.12
CA VAL A 21 15.44 -24.06 0.41
C VAL A 21 15.67 -23.80 1.91
N LYS A 22 15.94 -24.85 2.71
CA LYS A 22 16.28 -24.70 4.14
C LYS A 22 17.57 -23.91 4.34
N GLN A 23 18.61 -24.19 3.55
CA GLN A 23 19.88 -23.46 3.62
C GLN A 23 19.68 -21.99 3.28
N ALA A 24 19.05 -21.68 2.15
CA ALA A 24 18.74 -20.32 1.73
C ALA A 24 17.91 -19.57 2.77
N THR A 25 16.92 -20.24 3.37
CA THR A 25 16.12 -19.65 4.46
C THR A 25 16.98 -19.27 5.66
N LYS A 26 17.91 -20.14 6.10
CA LYS A 26 18.82 -19.84 7.20
C LYS A 26 19.74 -18.66 6.88
N GLN A 27 20.29 -18.63 5.67
CA GLN A 27 21.17 -17.53 5.23
C GLN A 27 20.41 -16.21 5.13
N LEU A 28 19.21 -16.19 4.55
CA LEU A 28 18.39 -14.99 4.51
C LEU A 28 17.99 -14.52 5.91
N GLN A 29 17.77 -15.43 6.86
CA GLN A 29 17.53 -15.06 8.26
C GLN A 29 18.74 -14.37 8.89
N SER A 30 19.96 -14.90 8.72
CA SER A 30 21.18 -14.28 9.26
C SER A 30 21.45 -12.91 8.62
N LEU A 31 21.35 -12.80 7.29
CA LEU A 31 21.52 -11.54 6.57
C LEU A 31 20.50 -10.48 6.99
N SER A 32 19.30 -10.92 7.38
CA SER A 32 18.23 -10.01 7.78
C SER A 32 18.42 -9.31 9.12
N LEU A 33 19.53 -9.59 9.82
CA LEU A 33 19.97 -8.89 11.01
C LEU A 33 20.83 -7.65 10.68
N THR A 34 21.26 -7.51 9.42
CA THR A 34 22.03 -6.35 8.97
C THR A 34 21.12 -5.16 8.66
N ASN A 35 21.59 -3.93 8.94
CA ASN A 35 20.82 -2.71 8.70
C ASN A 35 20.51 -2.47 7.21
N ASP A 36 21.41 -2.89 6.32
CA ASP A 36 21.29 -2.64 4.88
C ASP A 36 20.36 -3.64 4.17
N PHE A 37 19.93 -4.70 4.85
CA PHE A 37 19.17 -5.79 4.23
C PHE A 37 17.91 -5.31 3.52
N LEU A 38 17.18 -4.35 4.11
CA LEU A 38 15.93 -3.84 3.53
C LEU A 38 16.19 -3.00 2.28
N LEU A 39 17.20 -2.14 2.30
CA LEU A 39 17.57 -1.32 1.14
C LEU A 39 18.09 -2.18 0.00
N GLN A 40 18.83 -3.25 0.31
CA GLN A 40 19.29 -4.20 -0.71
C GLN A 40 18.14 -5.04 -1.29
N LEU A 41 17.18 -5.49 -0.46
CA LEU A 41 15.97 -6.12 -0.97
C LEU A 41 15.17 -5.17 -1.87
N PHE A 42 15.07 -3.90 -1.49
CA PHE A 42 14.41 -2.90 -2.32
C PHE A 42 15.17 -2.65 -3.64
N HIS A 43 16.51 -2.61 -3.60
CA HIS A 43 17.33 -2.54 -4.80
C HIS A 43 17.04 -3.69 -5.77
N ILE A 44 17.07 -4.94 -5.27
CA ILE A 44 16.73 -6.13 -6.07
C ILE A 44 15.29 -6.01 -6.61
N PHE A 45 14.35 -5.59 -5.77
CA PHE A 45 12.97 -5.39 -6.16
C PHE A 45 12.80 -4.43 -7.35
N ARG A 46 13.57 -3.33 -7.38
CA ARG A 46 13.48 -2.33 -8.46
C ARG A 46 14.28 -2.66 -9.71
N SER A 47 15.42 -3.34 -9.59
CA SER A 47 16.40 -3.47 -10.68
C SER A 47 16.45 -4.84 -11.35
N GLU A 48 15.99 -5.89 -10.67
CA GLU A 48 16.17 -7.26 -11.17
C GLU A 48 15.29 -7.53 -12.38
N GLN A 49 15.82 -8.24 -13.39
CA GLN A 49 15.05 -8.55 -14.61
C GLN A 49 14.01 -9.65 -14.37
N ASN A 50 14.33 -10.61 -13.49
CA ASN A 50 13.44 -11.72 -13.19
C ASN A 50 12.32 -11.27 -12.24
N GLU A 51 11.08 -11.16 -12.76
CA GLU A 51 9.91 -10.76 -11.97
C GLU A 51 9.68 -11.63 -10.73
N GLN A 52 9.96 -12.93 -10.79
CA GLN A 52 9.78 -13.83 -9.65
C GLN A 52 10.72 -13.46 -8.50
N ILE A 53 11.96 -13.09 -8.80
CA ILE A 53 12.94 -12.65 -7.81
C ILE A 53 12.57 -11.29 -7.24
N ARG A 54 12.09 -10.37 -8.08
CA ARG A 54 11.51 -9.10 -7.61
C ARG A 54 10.39 -9.36 -6.60
N ILE A 55 9.43 -10.21 -6.93
CA ILE A 55 8.30 -10.54 -6.03
C ILE A 55 8.78 -11.20 -4.75
N LEU A 56 9.74 -12.12 -4.79
CA LEU A 56 10.29 -12.71 -3.57
C LEU A 56 10.96 -11.67 -2.68
N ALA A 57 11.71 -10.73 -3.28
CA ALA A 57 12.31 -9.62 -2.55
C ALA A 57 11.23 -8.74 -1.89
N SER A 58 10.14 -8.46 -2.60
CA SER A 58 8.99 -7.69 -2.07
C SER A 58 8.32 -8.40 -0.89
N VAL A 59 8.17 -9.72 -0.96
CA VAL A 59 7.58 -10.54 0.11
C VAL A 59 8.45 -10.51 1.36
N LEU A 60 9.77 -10.67 1.21
CA LEU A 60 10.69 -10.61 2.35
C LEU A 60 10.76 -9.20 2.96
N LEU A 61 10.77 -8.17 2.11
CA LEU A 61 10.75 -6.76 2.52
C LEU A 61 9.48 -6.47 3.32
N ARG A 62 8.31 -6.83 2.79
CA ARG A 62 7.01 -6.66 3.47
C ARG A 62 6.97 -7.40 4.80
N ARG A 63 7.47 -8.65 4.85
CA ARG A 63 7.51 -9.45 6.09
C ARG A 63 8.35 -8.77 7.17
N LYS A 64 9.44 -8.10 6.78
CA LYS A 64 10.28 -7.35 7.71
C LYS A 64 9.64 -6.03 8.13
N LEU A 65 9.09 -5.27 7.18
CA LEU A 65 8.37 -4.02 7.47
C LEU A 65 7.15 -4.27 8.37
N SER A 66 6.46 -5.39 8.22
CA SER A 66 5.29 -5.72 9.05
C SER A 66 5.64 -6.04 10.51
N LYS A 67 6.91 -6.33 10.83
CA LYS A 67 7.38 -6.50 12.22
C LYS A 67 7.53 -5.12 12.88
N SER A 68 7.64 -5.09 14.21
CA SER A 68 7.70 -3.84 15.00
C SER A 68 8.68 -2.83 14.39
N SER A 69 8.21 -1.58 14.20
CA SER A 69 8.98 -0.44 13.69
C SER A 69 10.24 -0.15 14.53
N SER A 70 10.26 -0.59 15.79
CA SER A 70 11.44 -0.52 16.67
C SER A 70 12.66 -1.32 16.17
N THR A 71 12.47 -2.20 15.18
CA THR A 71 13.54 -3.05 14.62
C THR A 71 14.19 -2.44 13.38
N ILE A 72 13.64 -1.34 12.86
CA ILE A 72 14.08 -0.69 11.62
C ILE A 72 14.57 0.70 11.99
N SER A 73 15.76 1.09 11.51
CA SER A 73 16.24 2.45 11.74
C SER A 73 15.34 3.46 11.04
N LYS A 74 15.15 4.63 11.66
CA LYS A 74 14.32 5.69 11.08
C LYS A 74 14.81 6.11 9.71
N ASP A 75 16.13 6.21 9.52
CA ASP A 75 16.73 6.62 8.25
C ASP A 75 16.42 5.63 7.12
N VAL A 76 16.48 4.32 7.39
CA VAL A 76 16.11 3.29 6.41
C VAL A 76 14.61 3.34 6.11
N HIS A 77 13.78 3.57 7.12
CA HIS A 77 12.32 3.70 6.95
C HIS A 77 11.95 4.90 6.07
N GLU A 78 12.51 6.07 6.34
CA GLU A 78 12.30 7.29 5.53
C GLU A 78 12.86 7.13 4.11
N THR A 79 14.03 6.52 3.97
CA THR A 79 14.60 6.22 2.64
C THR A 79 13.66 5.32 1.82
N LEU A 80 13.13 4.25 2.42
CA LEU A 80 12.19 3.36 1.75
C LEU A 80 10.90 4.07 1.34
N LYS A 81 10.39 4.99 2.17
CA LYS A 81 9.21 5.80 1.84
C LYS A 81 9.42 6.57 0.54
N HIS A 82 10.52 7.32 0.43
CA HIS A 82 10.83 8.07 -0.78
C HIS A 82 10.96 7.15 -2.00
N LEU A 83 11.77 6.09 -1.86
CA LEU A 83 12.04 5.16 -2.96
C LEU A 83 10.78 4.42 -3.45
N LEU A 84 9.85 4.08 -2.57
CA LEU A 84 8.59 3.43 -2.93
C LEU A 84 7.67 4.36 -3.73
N LEU A 85 7.57 5.63 -3.31
CA LEU A 85 6.75 6.63 -4.01
C LEU A 85 7.34 7.01 -5.37
N GLU A 86 8.66 6.99 -5.52
CA GLU A 86 9.31 7.14 -6.83
C GLU A 86 9.04 5.91 -7.71
N GLN A 87 9.27 4.71 -7.20
CA GLN A 87 9.18 3.48 -7.99
C GLN A 87 7.76 3.22 -8.50
N ILE A 88 6.71 3.49 -7.72
CA ILE A 88 5.33 3.23 -8.15
C ILE A 88 4.92 4.08 -9.36
N GLN A 89 5.54 5.24 -9.56
CA GLN A 89 5.23 6.12 -10.69
C GLN A 89 5.86 5.63 -12.01
N ILE A 90 6.96 4.88 -11.93
CA ILE A 90 7.70 4.40 -13.10
C ILE A 90 7.51 2.92 -13.40
N GLU A 91 7.05 2.12 -12.44
CA GLU A 91 6.83 0.69 -12.63
C GLU A 91 5.76 0.43 -13.69
N THR A 92 6.00 -0.50 -14.62
CA THR A 92 5.07 -0.83 -15.70
C THR A 92 4.42 -2.21 -15.51
N SER A 93 5.07 -3.14 -14.81
CA SER A 93 4.52 -4.47 -14.57
C SER A 93 3.41 -4.41 -13.52
N GLN A 94 2.20 -4.80 -13.90
CA GLN A 94 1.03 -4.80 -13.01
C GLN A 94 1.23 -5.71 -11.79
N ARG A 95 1.91 -6.85 -11.99
CA ARG A 95 2.21 -7.80 -10.92
C ARG A 95 3.14 -7.19 -9.88
N ILE A 96 4.14 -6.42 -10.32
CA ILE A 96 5.07 -5.71 -9.45
C ILE A 96 4.41 -4.50 -8.79
N ARG A 97 3.57 -3.75 -9.51
CA ARG A 97 2.76 -2.65 -8.93
C ARG A 97 1.93 -3.13 -7.75
N LYS A 98 1.30 -4.31 -7.86
CA LYS A 98 0.57 -4.90 -6.72
C LYS A 98 1.47 -5.09 -5.50
N SER A 99 2.68 -5.62 -5.68
CA SER A 99 3.67 -5.72 -4.59
C SER A 99 4.08 -4.36 -4.02
N LEU A 100 4.25 -3.32 -4.87
CA LEU A 100 4.52 -1.95 -4.41
C LEU A 100 3.40 -1.39 -3.56
N PHE A 101 2.14 -1.53 -3.99
CA PHE A 101 0.98 -1.10 -3.21
C PHE A 101 0.93 -1.81 -1.85
N GLU A 102 1.21 -3.11 -1.80
CA GLU A 102 1.26 -3.86 -0.54
C GLU A 102 2.38 -3.38 0.40
N LEU A 103 3.55 -2.99 -0.14
CA LEU A 103 4.65 -2.40 0.61
C LEU A 103 4.30 -1.00 1.13
N ILE A 104 3.79 -0.13 0.26
CA ILE A 104 3.31 1.21 0.61
C ILE A 104 2.25 1.11 1.70
N GLY A 105 1.25 0.25 1.53
CA GLY A 105 0.20 0.02 2.52
C GLY A 105 0.74 -0.43 3.88
N THR A 106 1.77 -1.28 3.87
CA THR A 106 2.42 -1.76 5.10
C THR A 106 3.09 -0.62 5.87
N ILE A 107 3.86 0.24 5.18
CA ILE A 107 4.50 1.41 5.81
C ILE A 107 3.46 2.44 6.24
N ALA A 108 2.49 2.75 5.38
CA ALA A 108 1.42 3.70 5.68
C ALA A 108 0.63 3.28 6.92
N LYS A 109 0.38 1.98 7.08
CA LYS A 109 -0.26 1.44 8.29
C LYS A 109 0.54 1.80 9.54
N GLN A 110 1.86 1.66 9.52
CA GLN A 110 2.69 2.01 10.67
C GLN A 110 2.60 3.50 10.95
N ASP A 111 2.94 4.33 9.96
CA ASP A 111 3.07 5.79 10.13
C ASP A 111 1.74 6.45 10.52
N LEU A 112 0.64 6.06 9.87
CA LEU A 112 -0.68 6.68 10.08
C LEU A 112 -1.44 6.09 11.27
N GLN A 113 -1.25 4.81 11.63
CA GLN A 113 -1.85 4.28 12.88
C GLN A 113 -1.18 4.86 14.11
N HIS A 114 0.14 5.10 14.07
CA HIS A 114 0.83 5.80 15.14
C HIS A 114 0.25 7.21 15.36
N GLU A 115 -0.10 7.93 14.29
CA GLU A 115 -0.75 9.24 14.40
C GLU A 115 -2.10 9.18 15.16
N ILE A 116 -2.96 8.21 14.83
CA ILE A 116 -4.27 8.03 15.50
C ILE A 116 -4.09 7.71 16.99
N ILE A 117 -3.13 6.84 17.32
CA ILE A 117 -2.86 6.45 18.72
C ILE A 117 -2.32 7.65 19.52
N GLU A 118 -1.41 8.42 18.95
CA GLU A 118 -0.85 9.61 19.60
C GLU A 118 -1.88 10.73 19.75
N LYS A 119 -2.77 10.96 18.76
CA LYS A 119 -3.91 11.88 18.89
C LYS A 119 -4.81 11.51 20.08
N LYS A 120 -5.11 10.22 20.28
CA LYS A 120 -5.91 9.75 21.43
C LYS A 120 -5.20 9.90 22.78
N LYS A 121 -3.87 9.78 22.83
CA LYS A 121 -3.08 9.99 24.05
C LYS A 121 -2.91 11.48 24.40
N LYS A 122 -2.82 12.36 23.40
CA LYS A 122 -2.73 13.82 23.58
C LYS A 122 -3.97 14.42 24.25
N SER A 123 -5.13 13.76 24.19
CA SER A 123 -6.30 14.10 25.02
C SER A 123 -6.11 13.86 26.52
N LYS A 124 -4.98 13.28 26.97
CA LYS A 124 -4.69 13.01 28.39
C LYS A 124 -3.35 13.54 28.93
N LYS A 125 -2.40 13.99 28.10
CA LYS A 125 -1.17 14.68 28.55
C LYS A 125 -0.49 15.39 27.37
N GLN A 126 -0.22 16.69 27.52
CA GLN A 126 0.59 17.49 26.58
C GLN A 126 2.03 16.98 26.60
N HIS A 127 2.40 16.15 25.62
CA HIS A 127 3.80 16.01 25.20
C HIS A 127 3.87 16.07 23.68
N LYS A 128 4.77 16.94 23.21
CA LYS A 128 4.98 17.35 21.83
C LYS A 128 5.89 16.34 21.12
N ILE A 129 5.38 15.15 20.84
CA ILE A 129 5.97 14.29 19.80
C ILE A 129 5.26 14.65 18.50
N GLU A 130 5.99 15.27 17.58
CA GLU A 130 5.58 15.55 16.20
C GLU A 130 5.70 14.25 15.40
N THR A 131 4.77 13.31 15.61
CA THR A 131 4.58 12.21 14.66
C THR A 131 3.94 12.80 13.41
N THR A 132 4.78 13.13 12.44
CA THR A 132 4.36 13.47 11.09
C THR A 132 3.89 12.18 10.43
N GLY A 133 2.59 11.99 10.27
CA GLY A 133 2.07 10.96 9.36
C GLY A 133 2.73 11.08 7.97
N TRP A 134 2.55 10.08 7.11
CA TRP A 134 3.21 10.06 5.79
C TRP A 134 2.61 11.07 4.81
N LYS A 135 2.95 12.35 5.00
CA LYS A 135 2.37 13.50 4.28
C LYS A 135 2.61 13.44 2.77
N GLU A 136 3.78 12.97 2.35
CA GLU A 136 4.18 12.83 0.96
C GLU A 136 3.25 11.85 0.24
N TYR A 137 2.92 10.73 0.89
CA TYR A 137 1.98 9.75 0.35
C TYR A 137 0.56 10.32 0.25
N LEU A 138 0.09 11.02 1.29
CA LEU A 138 -1.23 11.65 1.29
C LEU A 138 -1.34 12.75 0.23
N HIS A 139 -0.28 13.55 0.07
CA HIS A 139 -0.19 14.58 -0.96
C HIS A 139 -0.24 13.95 -2.36
N LEU A 140 0.58 12.91 -2.61
CA LEU A 140 0.58 12.19 -3.87
C LEU A 140 -0.80 11.62 -4.21
N CYS A 141 -1.46 10.96 -3.25
CA CYS A 141 -2.84 10.48 -3.40
C CYS A 141 -3.78 11.61 -3.82
N GLY A 142 -3.78 12.73 -3.08
CA GLY A 142 -4.63 13.89 -3.35
C GLY A 142 -4.41 14.50 -4.73
N THR A 143 -3.14 14.69 -5.13
CA THR A 143 -2.79 15.22 -6.45
C THR A 143 -3.22 14.30 -7.58
N LEU A 144 -3.02 12.99 -7.44
CA LEU A 144 -3.34 12.03 -8.49
C LEU A 144 -4.84 11.83 -8.68
N VAL A 145 -5.64 11.78 -7.60
CA VAL A 145 -7.11 11.62 -7.73
C VAL A 145 -7.83 12.84 -8.30
N GLN A 146 -7.14 13.99 -8.34
CA GLN A 146 -7.63 15.24 -8.96
C GLN A 146 -7.12 15.44 -10.39
N SER A 147 -6.27 14.53 -10.88
CA SER A 147 -5.68 14.64 -12.22
C SER A 147 -6.72 14.42 -13.32
N THR A 148 -6.63 15.22 -14.39
CA THR A 148 -7.39 15.02 -15.63
C THR A 148 -6.79 13.95 -16.54
N ASP A 149 -5.50 13.63 -16.36
CA ASP A 149 -4.85 12.50 -17.00
C ASP A 149 -5.36 11.19 -16.38
N LEU A 150 -6.00 10.35 -17.22
CA LEU A 150 -6.62 9.10 -16.80
C LEU A 150 -5.64 8.13 -16.16
N LYS A 151 -4.40 8.02 -16.66
CA LYS A 151 -3.41 7.08 -16.08
C LYS A 151 -2.99 7.51 -14.69
N LYS A 152 -2.87 8.83 -14.46
CA LYS A 152 -2.58 9.40 -13.15
C LYS A 152 -3.75 9.23 -12.20
N LEU A 153 -4.98 9.44 -12.69
CA LEU A 153 -6.20 9.20 -11.91
C LEU A 153 -6.30 7.73 -11.47
N GLU A 154 -6.08 6.78 -12.37
CA GLU A 154 -6.07 5.34 -12.07
C GLU A 154 -5.04 5.00 -11.00
N LEU A 155 -3.81 5.51 -11.13
CA LEU A 155 -2.77 5.32 -10.11
C LEU A 155 -3.19 5.93 -8.76
N GLY A 156 -3.75 7.14 -8.77
CA GLY A 156 -4.29 7.79 -7.58
C GLY A 156 -5.36 6.95 -6.89
N MET A 157 -6.26 6.35 -7.67
CA MET A 157 -7.32 5.48 -7.16
C MET A 157 -6.76 4.18 -6.58
N TYR A 158 -5.73 3.57 -7.17
CA TYR A 158 -5.05 2.42 -6.57
C TYR A 158 -4.36 2.75 -5.24
N LEU A 159 -3.67 3.89 -5.15
CA LEU A 159 -3.06 4.35 -3.91
C LEU A 159 -4.13 4.62 -2.86
N PHE A 160 -5.24 5.25 -3.23
CA PHE A 160 -6.34 5.49 -2.29
C PHE A 160 -7.03 4.19 -1.84
N ALA A 161 -7.20 3.21 -2.73
CA ALA A 161 -7.67 1.86 -2.39
C ALA A 161 -6.71 1.17 -1.41
N THR A 162 -5.41 1.31 -1.62
CA THR A 162 -4.37 0.83 -0.69
C THR A 162 -4.50 1.51 0.67
N LEU A 163 -4.65 2.83 0.71
CA LEU A 163 -4.87 3.59 1.94
C LEU A 163 -6.13 3.11 2.68
N SER A 164 -7.25 2.87 1.98
CA SER A 164 -8.48 2.34 2.58
C SER A 164 -8.31 0.92 3.15
N THR A 165 -7.53 0.08 2.48
CA THR A 165 -7.28 -1.32 2.88
C THR A 165 -6.49 -1.39 4.18
N TYR A 166 -5.40 -0.62 4.27
CA TYR A 166 -4.46 -0.70 5.38
C TYR A 166 -4.78 0.28 6.51
N CYS A 167 -5.39 1.42 6.18
CA CYS A 167 -5.62 2.56 7.05
C CYS A 167 -7.10 2.99 7.05
N GLY A 168 -8.06 2.07 6.88
CA GLY A 168 -9.49 2.42 6.77
C GLY A 168 -9.99 3.34 7.89
N ARG A 169 -9.56 3.15 9.15
CA ARG A 169 -9.91 4.06 10.26
C ARG A 169 -9.45 5.50 10.04
N PHE A 170 -8.26 5.69 9.49
CA PHE A 170 -7.74 7.02 9.14
C PHE A 170 -8.60 7.67 8.05
N VAL A 171 -8.92 6.90 7.00
CA VAL A 171 -9.77 7.38 5.89
C VAL A 171 -11.16 7.80 6.38
N LEU A 172 -11.72 7.09 7.37
CA LEU A 172 -13.01 7.44 7.96
C LEU A 172 -13.01 8.79 8.71
N GLU A 173 -11.88 9.26 9.23
CA GLU A 173 -11.79 10.62 9.81
C GLU A 173 -12.05 11.71 8.75
N HIS A 174 -11.90 11.36 7.47
CA HIS A 174 -12.12 12.22 6.31
C HIS A 174 -13.30 11.73 5.44
N TRP A 175 -14.32 11.13 6.06
CA TRP A 175 -15.45 10.51 5.34
C TRP A 175 -16.13 11.43 4.32
N PRO A 176 -16.48 12.72 4.60
CA PRO A 176 -17.17 13.55 3.62
C PRO A 176 -16.43 13.68 2.27
N HIS A 177 -15.10 13.86 2.33
CA HIS A 177 -14.27 13.97 1.13
C HIS A 177 -14.16 12.62 0.43
N THR A 178 -13.97 11.55 1.19
CA THR A 178 -13.88 10.18 0.66
C THR A 178 -15.18 9.75 -0.02
N PHE A 179 -16.31 10.04 0.61
CA PHE A 179 -17.64 9.78 0.08
C PHE A 179 -17.87 10.50 -1.26
N ASN A 180 -17.57 11.80 -1.31
CA ASN A 180 -17.71 12.59 -2.53
C ASN A 180 -16.82 12.06 -3.65
N LEU A 181 -15.59 11.66 -3.33
CA LEU A 181 -14.68 11.03 -4.30
C LEU A 181 -15.28 9.73 -4.84
N ILE A 182 -15.66 8.80 -3.98
CA ILE A 182 -16.25 7.50 -4.40
C ILE A 182 -17.51 7.73 -5.22
N SER A 183 -18.43 8.58 -4.75
CA SER A 183 -19.68 8.89 -5.45
C SER A 183 -19.41 9.46 -6.84
N THR A 184 -18.47 10.40 -6.95
CA THR A 184 -18.09 11.02 -8.23
C THR A 184 -17.49 9.98 -9.18
N MET A 185 -16.57 9.14 -8.71
CA MET A 185 -15.91 8.13 -9.54
C MET A 185 -16.87 7.05 -10.02
N LEU A 186 -17.81 6.59 -9.17
CA LEU A 186 -18.83 5.62 -9.56
C LEU A 186 -19.92 6.19 -10.49
N LYS A 187 -20.19 7.50 -10.42
CA LYS A 187 -21.15 8.18 -11.31
C LYS A 187 -20.54 8.50 -12.68
N THR A 188 -19.34 9.09 -12.69
CA THR A 188 -18.67 9.53 -13.92
C THR A 188 -18.04 8.37 -14.69
N ARG A 189 -17.65 7.30 -14.00
CA ARG A 189 -17.07 6.07 -14.55
C ARG A 189 -15.97 6.33 -15.58
N PRO A 190 -14.87 7.04 -15.22
CA PRO A 190 -13.85 7.45 -16.19
C PRO A 190 -13.14 6.26 -16.85
N SER A 191 -12.98 5.16 -16.12
CA SER A 191 -12.53 3.87 -16.64
C SER A 191 -13.02 2.72 -15.77
N THR A 192 -12.89 1.49 -16.27
CA THR A 192 -13.17 0.26 -15.51
C THR A 192 -12.30 0.16 -14.26
N ILE A 193 -11.02 0.53 -14.36
CA ILE A 193 -10.07 0.55 -13.24
C ILE A 193 -10.52 1.52 -12.15
N VAL A 194 -10.88 2.75 -12.52
CA VAL A 194 -11.33 3.76 -11.55
C VAL A 194 -12.59 3.29 -10.82
N CYS A 195 -13.55 2.72 -11.55
CA CYS A 195 -14.77 2.13 -10.97
C CYS A 195 -14.44 0.97 -10.01
N GLU A 196 -13.61 0.03 -10.44
CA GLU A 196 -13.20 -1.12 -9.63
C GLU A 196 -12.55 -0.65 -8.32
N GLN A 197 -11.60 0.28 -8.40
CA GLN A 197 -10.92 0.79 -7.21
C GLN A 197 -11.88 1.56 -6.29
N ALA A 198 -12.82 2.33 -6.82
CA ALA A 198 -13.86 3.00 -6.02
C ALA A 198 -14.74 2.00 -5.25
N LEU A 199 -15.11 0.87 -5.87
CA LEU A 199 -15.85 -0.20 -5.22
C LEU A 199 -15.01 -0.92 -4.15
N ILE A 200 -13.72 -1.14 -4.41
CA ILE A 200 -12.79 -1.70 -3.42
C ILE A 200 -12.67 -0.78 -2.21
N ILE A 201 -12.51 0.53 -2.42
CA ILE A 201 -12.48 1.52 -1.33
C ILE A 201 -13.75 1.42 -0.50
N LEU A 202 -14.93 1.47 -1.13
CA LEU A 202 -16.20 1.35 -0.43
C LEU A 202 -16.28 0.07 0.39
N THR A 203 -15.92 -1.08 -0.21
CA THR A 203 -15.91 -2.39 0.46
C THR A 203 -14.99 -2.41 1.68
N ASN A 204 -13.81 -1.80 1.58
CA ASN A 204 -12.87 -1.73 2.69
C ASN A 204 -13.38 -0.85 3.83
N LEU A 205 -14.01 0.27 3.52
CA LEU A 205 -14.56 1.18 4.54
C LEU A 205 -15.77 0.58 5.25
N VAL A 206 -16.62 -0.18 4.54
CA VAL A 206 -17.74 -0.92 5.13
C VAL A 206 -17.29 -1.86 6.24
N LYS A 207 -16.14 -2.53 6.08
CA LYS A 207 -15.58 -3.42 7.13
C LYS A 207 -15.18 -2.67 8.41
N VAL A 208 -15.01 -1.35 8.35
CA VAL A 208 -14.53 -0.51 9.46
C VAL A 208 -15.65 0.38 10.02
N PHE A 209 -16.80 0.47 9.35
CA PHE A 209 -17.96 1.18 9.87
C PHE A 209 -18.56 0.46 11.08
N HIS A 210 -18.37 1.06 12.25
CA HIS A 210 -19.05 0.64 13.49
C HIS A 210 -20.08 1.68 13.95
N GLN A 211 -20.16 2.83 13.27
CA GLN A 211 -20.98 3.97 13.67
C GLN A 211 -22.23 4.08 12.79
N LYS A 212 -23.40 4.17 13.43
CA LYS A 212 -24.69 4.30 12.75
C LYS A 212 -24.79 5.52 11.83
N GLN A 213 -24.00 6.56 12.08
CA GLN A 213 -24.04 7.83 11.33
C GLN A 213 -23.70 7.69 9.84
N TYR A 214 -22.99 6.65 9.43
CA TYR A 214 -22.62 6.43 8.03
C TYR A 214 -23.59 5.54 7.26
N VAL A 215 -24.52 4.87 7.95
CA VAL A 215 -25.43 3.88 7.36
C VAL A 215 -26.24 4.49 6.23
N GLN A 216 -26.84 5.67 6.45
CA GLN A 216 -27.65 6.31 5.42
C GLN A 216 -26.83 6.65 4.18
N THR A 217 -25.65 7.25 4.35
CA THR A 217 -24.78 7.59 3.21
C THR A 217 -24.34 6.35 2.42
N ILE A 218 -24.13 5.21 3.09
CA ILE A 218 -23.80 3.95 2.39
C ILE A 218 -25.01 3.44 1.61
N VAL A 219 -26.21 3.47 2.21
CA VAL A 219 -27.46 3.09 1.54
C VAL A 219 -27.66 3.92 0.26
N ASP A 220 -27.38 5.22 0.32
CA ASP A 220 -27.48 6.11 -0.84
C ASP A 220 -26.48 5.77 -1.96
N LEU A 221 -25.36 5.10 -1.65
CA LEU A 221 -24.40 4.61 -2.64
C LEU A 221 -24.77 3.26 -3.25
N VAL A 222 -25.65 2.47 -2.63
CA VAL A 222 -25.99 1.11 -3.11
C VAL A 222 -26.49 1.12 -4.56
N PRO A 223 -27.45 2.00 -4.97
CA PRO A 223 -27.90 2.03 -6.35
C PRO A 223 -26.78 2.38 -7.33
N ILE A 224 -25.98 3.40 -6.98
CA ILE A 224 -24.85 3.87 -7.80
C ILE A 224 -23.80 2.76 -7.95
N ALA A 225 -23.50 2.04 -6.87
CA ALA A 225 -22.57 0.92 -6.88
C ALA A 225 -23.10 -0.24 -7.74
N ASN A 226 -24.40 -0.52 -7.68
CA ASN A 226 -25.02 -1.57 -8.50
C ASN A 226 -24.92 -1.25 -10.00
N GLU A 227 -25.20 -0.01 -10.40
CA GLU A 227 -25.00 0.43 -11.78
C GLU A 227 -23.54 0.38 -12.21
N ALA A 228 -22.60 0.75 -11.32
CA ALA A 228 -21.18 0.64 -11.60
C ALA A 228 -20.73 -0.82 -11.79
N ILE A 229 -21.26 -1.76 -11.00
CA ILE A 229 -21.03 -3.20 -11.15
C ILE A 229 -21.56 -3.68 -12.52
N GLN A 230 -22.77 -3.27 -12.90
CA GLN A 230 -23.33 -3.59 -14.22
C GLN A 230 -22.47 -3.04 -15.35
N TYR A 231 -22.01 -1.79 -15.23
CA TYR A 231 -21.07 -1.18 -16.17
C TYR A 231 -19.78 -2.01 -16.29
N LEU A 232 -19.20 -2.47 -15.18
CA LEU A 232 -18.02 -3.32 -15.22
C LEU A 232 -18.30 -4.63 -15.97
N PHE A 233 -19.41 -5.31 -15.69
CA PHE A 233 -19.76 -6.57 -16.38
C PHE A 233 -19.87 -6.42 -17.90
N VAL A 234 -20.42 -5.30 -18.38
CA VAL A 234 -20.54 -5.02 -19.82
C VAL A 234 -19.19 -4.78 -20.48
N ASN A 235 -18.19 -4.29 -19.73
CA ASN A 235 -16.87 -3.91 -20.25
C ASN A 235 -15.77 -4.93 -19.87
N LEU A 236 -16.14 -6.18 -19.54
CA LEU A 236 -15.20 -7.28 -19.28
C LEU A 236 -14.72 -8.00 -20.55
N THR A 237 -15.19 -7.61 -21.74
CA THR A 237 -14.77 -8.12 -23.06
C THR A 237 -13.58 -7.37 -23.61
#